data_AF-A0A948PNW7-F1
#
_entry.id   AF-A0A948PNW7-F1
#
_cell.length_a   1.000
_cell.length_b   1.000
_cell.length_c   1.000
_cell.angle_alpha   90.00
_cell.angle_beta   90.00
_cell.angle_gamma   90.00
#
_symmetry.space_group_name_H-M   'P 1'
#
loop_
_entity.id
_entity.type
_entity.pdbx_description
1 polymer ?
#
loop_
_entity_poly.entity_id
_entity_poly.type
_entity_poly.pdbx_seq_one_letter_code
_entity_poly.pdbx_strand_id
1 'polypeptide(L)' 'MTDYHSLNIHQKMRILIQEMVDKELPLDDALCEFRKLYISAASAKYNGVKIRIAEALGIHRNTLNHLVNKLKIK' A
#
# COMPACT_ATOMS: atom_id res chain seq x y z
N MET A 1 -2.24 -27.83 -3.12
CA MET A 1 -1.62 -26.52 -2.81
C MET A 1 -1.99 -25.57 -3.93
N THR A 2 -2.76 -24.53 -3.63
CA THR A 2 -3.12 -23.50 -4.60
C THR A 2 -1.89 -22.64 -4.87
N ASP A 3 -1.47 -22.52 -6.13
CA ASP A 3 -0.37 -21.63 -6.50
C ASP A 3 -0.79 -20.17 -6.27
N TYR A 4 -0.07 -19.45 -5.41
CA TYR A 4 -0.38 -18.05 -5.08
C TYR A 4 -0.33 -17.14 -6.32
N HIS A 5 0.51 -17.45 -7.31
CA HIS A 5 0.63 -16.62 -8.51
C HIS A 5 -0.63 -16.67 -9.38
N SER A 6 -1.31 -17.81 -9.44
CA SER A 6 -2.57 -18.02 -10.16
C SER A 6 -3.78 -17.26 -9.58
N LEU A 7 -3.69 -16.77 -8.34
CA LEU A 7 -4.79 -16.09 -7.66
C LEU A 7 -5.02 -14.67 -8.16
N ASN A 8 -6.28 -14.26 -8.20
CA ASN A 8 -6.64 -12.86 -8.45
C ASN A 8 -6.33 -11.96 -7.24
N ILE A 9 -6.40 -10.64 -7.43
CA ILE A 9 -6.06 -9.66 -6.37
C ILE A 9 -6.95 -9.84 -5.13
N HIS A 10 -8.25 -10.09 -5.31
CA HIS A 10 -9.18 -10.27 -4.19
C HIS A 10 -8.84 -11.49 -3.33
N GLN A 11 -8.48 -12.60 -3.98
CA GLN A 11 -8.05 -13.82 -3.29
C GLN A 11 -6.73 -13.60 -2.54
N LYS A 12 -5.76 -12.92 -3.16
CA LYS A 12 -4.49 -12.56 -2.53
C LYS A 12 -4.69 -11.66 -1.31
N MET A 13 -5.57 -10.67 -1.42
CA MET A 13 -5.94 -9.77 -0.32
C MET A 13 -6.62 -10.53 0.82
N ARG A 14 -7.53 -11.47 0.52
CA ARG A 14 -8.19 -12.28 1.55
C ARG A 14 -7.17 -13.07 2.38
N ILE A 15 -6.21 -13.72 1.73
CA ILE A 15 -5.16 -14.49 2.41
C ILE A 15 -4.33 -13.56 3.31
N LEU A 16 -3.89 -12.42 2.77
CA LEU A 16 -3.12 -11.43 3.54
C LEU A 16 -3.88 -10.92 4.78
N ILE A 17 -5.16 -10.58 4.62
CA ILE A 17 -6.00 -10.09 5.72
C ILE A 17 -6.17 -11.17 6.79
N GLN A 18 -6.39 -12.42 6.40
CA GLN A 18 -6.48 -13.53 7.34
C GLN A 18 -5.18 -13.65 8.15
N GLU A 19 -4.01 -13.61 7.51
CA GLU A 19 -2.72 -13.65 8.19
C GLU A 19 -2.50 -12.47 9.14
N MET A 20 -2.98 -11.27 8.80
CA MET A 20 -2.90 -10.09 9.68
C MET A 20 -3.78 -10.27 10.92
N VAL A 21 -4.99 -10.81 10.76
CA VAL A 21 -5.92 -11.07 11.87
C VAL A 21 -5.38 -12.19 12.78
N ASP A 22 -4.85 -13.26 12.20
CA ASP A 22 -4.29 -14.39 12.95
C ASP A 22 -3.06 -13.99 13.78
N LYS A 23 -2.35 -12.94 13.36
CA LYS A 23 -1.21 -12.33 14.08
C LYS A 23 -1.63 -11.20 15.03
N GLU A 24 -2.93 -11.00 15.22
CA GLU A 24 -3.49 -9.96 16.09
C GLU A 24 -3.01 -8.54 15.73
N LEU A 25 -2.72 -8.29 14.45
CA LEU A 25 -2.26 -6.97 14.01
C LEU A 25 -3.41 -5.96 14.10
N PRO A 26 -3.27 -4.85 14.86
CA PRO A 26 -4.29 -3.83 14.92
C PRO A 26 -4.60 -3.27 13.52
N LEU A 27 -5.88 -2.97 13.26
CA LEU A 27 -6.32 -2.45 11.97
C LEU A 27 -5.55 -1.19 11.56
N ASP A 28 -5.29 -0.28 12.51
CA ASP A 28 -4.56 0.96 12.25
C ASP A 28 -3.11 0.70 11.81
N ASP A 29 -2.45 -0.31 12.39
CA ASP A 29 -1.10 -0.71 12.01
C ASP A 29 -1.09 -1.38 10.64
N ALA A 30 -2.06 -2.27 10.37
CA ALA A 30 -2.24 -2.89 9.06
C ALA A 30 -2.45 -1.85 7.95
N LEU A 31 -3.30 -0.84 8.20
CA LEU A 31 -3.52 0.27 7.26
C LEU A 31 -2.28 1.14 7.10
N CYS A 32 -1.51 1.35 8.18
CA CYS A 32 -0.26 2.10 8.12
C CYS A 32 0.76 1.40 7.21
N GLU A 33 0.99 0.10 7.42
CA GLU A 33 1.89 -0.71 6.61
C GLU A 33 1.43 -0.82 5.15
N PHE A 34 0.13 -1.05 4.93
CA PHE A 34 -0.43 -1.04 3.58
C PHE A 34 -0.16 0.28 2.86
N ARG A 35 -0.40 1.43 3.52
CA ARG A 35 -0.14 2.75 2.92
C ARG A 35 1.32 2.95 2.57
N LYS A 36 2.25 2.54 3.44
CA LYS A 36 3.69 2.61 3.16
C LYS A 36 4.05 1.80 1.92
N LEU A 37 3.65 0.53 1.87
CA LEU A 37 3.95 -0.37 0.76
C LEU A 37 3.35 0.15 -0.55
N TYR A 38 2.10 0.61 -0.51
CA TYR A 38 1.40 1.11 -1.69
C TYR A 38 2.06 2.38 -2.25
N ILE A 39 2.38 3.36 -1.39
CA ILE A 39 3.04 4.60 -1.81
C ILE A 39 4.45 4.30 -2.35
N SER A 40 5.21 3.41 -1.71
CA SER A 40 6.53 3.00 -2.18
C SER A 40 6.48 2.31 -3.54
N ALA A 41 5.53 1.39 -3.74
CA ALA A 41 5.33 0.71 -5.02
C ALA A 41 4.91 1.70 -6.13
N ALA A 42 4.02 2.65 -5.83
CA ALA A 42 3.66 3.71 -6.76
C ALA A 42 4.86 4.61 -7.08
N SER A 43 5.67 4.97 -6.08
CA SER A 43 6.88 5.76 -6.26
C SER A 43 7.87 5.07 -7.19
N ALA A 44 8.11 3.77 -6.99
CA ALA A 44 8.95 2.97 -7.87
C ALA A 44 8.40 2.89 -9.30
N LYS A 45 7.09 2.69 -9.46
CA LYS A 45 6.44 2.63 -10.78
C LYS A 45 6.52 3.95 -11.56
N TYR A 46 6.47 5.08 -10.87
CA TYR A 46 6.47 6.41 -11.48
C TYR A 46 7.78 7.18 -11.30
N ASN A 47 8.88 6.49 -10.99
CA ASN A 47 10.23 7.05 -10.83
C ASN A 47 10.29 8.27 -9.89
N GLY A 48 9.53 8.25 -8.79
CA GLY A 48 9.49 9.35 -7.82
C GLY A 48 8.78 10.63 -8.31
N VAL A 49 8.16 10.62 -9.50
CA VAL A 49 7.45 11.80 -10.02
C VAL A 49 6.14 12.01 -9.24
N LYS A 50 6.20 12.90 -8.24
CA LYS A 50 5.12 13.15 -7.27
C LYS A 50 3.75 13.46 -7.89
N ILE A 51 3.71 14.19 -9.01
CA ILE A 51 2.45 14.50 -9.70
C ILE A 51 1.79 13.21 -10.21
N ARG A 52 2.55 12.37 -10.91
CA ARG A 52 2.06 11.09 -11.45
C ARG A 52 1.68 10.11 -10.35
N ILE A 53 2.41 10.11 -9.24
CA ILE A 53 2.06 9.31 -8.05
C ILE A 53 0.72 9.80 -7.48
N ALA A 54 0.55 11.10 -7.30
CA ALA A 54 -0.67 11.68 -6.75
C ALA A 54 -1.89 11.40 -7.66
N GLU A 55 -1.74 11.57 -8.98
CA GLU A 55 -2.73 11.21 -9.99
C GLU A 55 -3.10 9.72 -9.93
N ALA A 56 -2.10 8.84 -9.87
CA ALA A 56 -2.33 7.40 -9.79
C ALA A 56 -2.99 6.95 -8.47
N LEU A 57 -2.77 7.69 -7.38
CA LEU A 57 -3.43 7.46 -6.10
C LEU A 57 -4.80 8.13 -6.02
N GLY A 58 -5.18 8.96 -6.99
CA GLY A 58 -6.43 9.72 -6.97
C GLY A 58 -6.48 10.77 -5.85
N ILE A 59 -5.31 11.29 -5.42
CA ILE A 59 -5.20 12.27 -4.35
C ILE A 59 -4.51 13.55 -4.82
N HIS A 60 -4.75 14.66 -4.12
CA HIS A 60 -4.00 15.87 -4.37
C HIS A 60 -2.53 15.74 -3.96
N ARG A 61 -1.61 16.38 -4.70
CA ARG A 61 -0.16 16.34 -4.42
C ARG A 61 0.23 16.78 -3.00
N ASN A 62 -0.54 17.71 -2.40
CA ASN A 62 -0.29 18.16 -1.03
C ASN A 62 -0.61 17.05 -0.02
N THR A 63 -1.67 16.30 -0.27
CA THR A 63 -2.05 15.12 0.51
C THR A 63 -0.97 14.04 0.42
N LEU A 64 -0.44 13.81 -0.80
CA LEU A 64 0.69 12.90 -0.99
C LEU A 64 1.92 13.34 -0.18
N ASN A 65 2.31 14.62 -0.26
CA ASN A 65 3.45 15.14 0.50
C ASN A 65 3.26 14.96 2.02
N HIS A 66 2.07 15.26 2.54
CA HIS A 66 1.75 15.03 3.95
C HIS A 66 1.84 13.55 4.33
N LEU A 67 1.32 12.64 3.48
CA LEU A 67 1.40 11.20 3.71
C LEU A 67 2.85 10.68 3.71
N VAL A 68 3.67 11.08 2.73
CA VAL A 68 5.08 10.68 2.63
C VAL A 68 5.85 11.13 3.89
N ASN A 69 5.65 12.37 4.33
CA ASN A 69 6.28 12.89 5.54
C ASN A 69 5.81 12.17 6.81
N LYS A 70 4.50 11.98 6.95
CA LYS A 70 3.89 11.30 8.11
C LYS A 70 4.36 9.84 8.22
N LEU A 71 4.47 9.15 7.08
CA LEU A 71 4.86 7.74 7.00
C LEU A 71 6.37 7.53 6.97
N LYS A 72 7.18 8.61 6.98
CA LYS A 72 8.65 8.59 6.92
C LYS A 72 9.19 7.76 5.75
N ILE A 73 8.51 7.84 4.60
CA ILE A 73 8.91 7.16 3.37
C ILE A 73 10.06 7.97 2.75
N LYS A 74 11.22 7.35 2.52
CA LYS A 74 12.40 7.98 1.92
C LYS A 74 12.33 7.98 0.39
#